data_AF-A0A535RGQ6-F1
#
_entry.id   AF-A0A535RGQ6-F1
#
_cell.length_a   1.000
_cell.length_b   1.000
_cell.length_c   1.000
_cell.angle_alpha   90.00
_cell.angle_beta   90.00
_cell.angle_gamma   90.00
#
_symmetry.space_group_name_H-M   'P 1'
#
loop_
_entity.id
_entity.type
_entity.pdbx_description
1 polymer ?
#
loop_
_entity_poly.entity_id
_entity_poly.type
_entity_poly.pdbx_seq_one_letter_code
_entity_poly.pdbx_strand_id
1 'polypeptide(L)'
;MQYGFILPHGDIHTLAELAHEAEEAGWDGVFYWDGIYIQEAGPMYDPWIVLAADGGFSKVGEVTDRRQRAELLDESLEILTGLWSGKPFSFQGKHYHVEEMTFLPPPVQSPRIPIWVVGAWPSQKSMQRVLRYDGLLPTKIASGDAPAAITPEDIQAMKAYIEEHRRQTTPFDIVQEGETPGEDRERAREIVRPYAEAGATWWTESRWSFPPIEELRRRIQQGPPRLD
;
A
#
# COMPACT_ATOMS: atom_id res chain seq x y z
N MET A 1 -10.03 14.17 -1.61
CA MET A 1 -8.69 13.57 -1.68
C MET A 1 -8.12 13.59 -0.28
N GLN A 2 -7.59 12.47 0.18
CA GLN A 2 -6.80 12.35 1.41
C GLN A 2 -5.31 12.33 1.05
N TYR A 3 -4.46 12.66 2.02
CA TYR A 3 -3.03 12.84 1.81
C TYR A 3 -2.24 12.03 2.83
N GLY A 4 -1.36 11.17 2.31
CA GLY A 4 -0.49 10.33 3.13
C GLY A 4 0.99 10.63 2.92
N PHE A 5 1.81 10.18 3.87
CA PHE A 5 3.27 10.26 3.78
C PHE A 5 3.89 8.88 4.02
N ILE A 6 4.71 8.40 3.10
CA ILE A 6 5.48 7.16 3.29
C ILE A 6 6.79 7.52 4.00
N LEU A 7 7.07 6.87 5.13
CA LEU A 7 8.35 6.93 5.80
C LEU A 7 9.25 5.81 5.27
N PRO A 8 10.30 6.11 4.48
CA PRO A 8 11.09 5.07 3.81
C PRO A 8 12.18 4.46 4.69
N HIS A 9 12.61 5.13 5.76
CA HIS A 9 13.62 4.58 6.70
C HIS A 9 13.62 5.35 8.02
N GLY A 10 14.30 4.80 9.01
CA GLY A 10 14.44 5.36 10.36
C GLY A 10 14.36 4.24 11.41
N ASP A 11 14.91 4.49 12.60
CA ASP A 11 14.62 3.64 13.76
C ASP A 11 13.20 3.91 14.29
N ILE A 12 12.68 3.01 15.13
CA ILE A 12 11.30 3.07 15.61
C ILE A 12 10.95 4.37 16.37
N HIS A 13 11.90 4.97 17.09
CA HIS A 13 11.65 6.20 17.83
C HIS A 13 11.57 7.37 16.86
N THR A 14 12.51 7.46 15.92
CA THR A 14 12.49 8.45 14.85
C THR A 14 11.20 8.36 14.03
N LEU A 15 10.78 7.14 13.64
CA LEU A 15 9.55 6.94 12.86
C LEU A 15 8.30 7.37 13.63
N ALA A 16 8.23 7.09 14.94
CA ALA A 16 7.11 7.52 15.78
C ALA A 16 7.05 9.04 15.92
N GLU A 17 8.20 9.71 16.07
CA GLU A 17 8.30 11.17 16.09
C GLU A 17 7.83 11.78 14.77
N LEU A 18 8.35 11.30 13.63
CA LEU A 18 7.94 11.79 12.31
C LEU A 18 6.45 11.56 12.04
N ALA A 19 5.88 10.45 12.52
CA ALA A 19 4.45 10.19 12.39
C ALA A 19 3.61 11.20 13.18
N HIS A 20 4.04 11.53 14.40
CA HIS A 20 3.39 12.58 15.19
C HIS A 20 3.52 13.96 14.53
N GLU A 21 4.70 14.32 14.04
CA GLU A 21 4.92 15.58 13.31
C GLU A 21 4.06 15.66 12.03
N ALA A 22 3.81 14.53 11.36
CA ALA A 22 2.94 14.48 10.19
C ALA A 22 1.47 14.73 10.55
N GLU A 23 0.99 14.17 11.65
CA GLU A 23 -0.36 14.48 12.16
C GLU A 23 -0.50 15.98 12.47
N GLU A 24 0.48 16.58 13.16
CA GLU A 24 0.48 18.01 13.47
C GLU A 24 0.54 18.91 12.21
N ALA A 25 1.27 18.47 11.19
CA ALA A 25 1.36 19.17 9.90
C ALA A 25 0.12 18.96 9.00
N GLY A 26 -0.86 18.17 9.46
CA GLY A 26 -2.15 17.99 8.82
C GLY A 26 -2.19 16.92 7.73
N TRP A 27 -1.30 15.94 7.78
CA TRP A 27 -1.39 14.72 6.95
C TRP A 27 -2.52 13.81 7.45
N ASP A 28 -3.23 13.15 6.54
CA ASP A 28 -4.36 12.28 6.88
C ASP A 28 -3.90 10.84 7.22
N GLY A 29 -2.67 10.47 6.89
CA GLY A 29 -2.09 9.18 7.24
C GLY A 29 -0.58 9.08 7.03
N VAL A 30 0.06 8.18 7.77
CA VAL A 30 1.47 7.83 7.60
C VAL A 30 1.57 6.35 7.30
N PHE A 31 2.39 6.01 6.31
CA PHE A 31 2.57 4.66 5.84
C PHE A 31 4.03 4.26 6.03
N TYR A 32 4.23 3.01 6.41
CA TYR A 32 5.55 2.39 6.45
C TYR A 32 5.53 1.19 5.52
N TRP A 33 6.64 0.94 4.88
CA TRP A 33 6.78 -0.15 3.91
C TRP A 33 7.50 -1.32 4.54
N ASP A 34 7.11 -2.50 4.08
CA ASP A 34 7.73 -3.73 4.51
C ASP A 34 8.86 -4.11 3.53
N GLY A 35 10.09 -3.90 3.99
CA GLY A 35 11.31 -4.27 3.28
C GLY A 35 12.32 -4.76 4.31
N ILE A 36 12.69 -6.03 4.25
CA ILE A 36 13.43 -6.62 5.37
C ILE A 36 14.95 -6.33 5.27
N TYR A 37 15.46 -6.03 4.08
CA TYR A 37 16.80 -5.55 3.77
C TYR A 37 16.79 -5.16 2.28
N ILE A 38 17.13 -3.91 2.02
CA ILE A 38 17.49 -3.39 0.70
C ILE A 38 18.88 -2.84 0.87
N GLN A 39 19.84 -3.35 0.10
CA GLN A 39 21.27 -3.07 0.27
C GLN A 39 21.61 -1.56 0.21
N GLU A 40 20.74 -0.77 -0.43
CA GLU A 40 20.84 0.68 -0.61
C GLU A 40 20.19 1.50 0.52
N ALA A 41 19.37 0.89 1.39
CA ALA A 41 18.56 1.58 2.41
C ALA A 41 19.19 1.58 3.84
N GLY A 42 20.38 1.01 4.02
CA GLY A 42 21.03 0.91 5.33
C GLY A 42 20.42 -0.16 6.26
N PRO A 43 20.76 -0.19 7.57
CA PRO A 43 20.19 -1.15 8.51
C PRO A 43 18.70 -0.90 8.71
N MET A 44 17.87 -1.84 8.22
CA MET A 44 16.42 -1.84 8.37
C MET A 44 15.99 -2.90 9.41
N TYR A 45 14.90 -2.63 10.11
CA TYR A 45 14.32 -3.54 11.10
C TYR A 45 12.92 -3.96 10.63
N ASP A 46 12.71 -5.27 10.59
CA ASP A 46 11.39 -5.89 10.40
C ASP A 46 10.48 -5.56 11.61
N PRO A 47 9.24 -5.05 11.42
CA PRO A 47 8.35 -4.76 12.54
C PRO A 47 7.79 -5.99 13.26
N TRP A 48 7.95 -7.22 12.73
CA TRP A 48 7.35 -8.45 13.24
C TRP A 48 8.24 -9.71 13.35
N ILE A 49 9.46 -9.79 12.80
CA ILE A 49 10.62 -10.66 13.11
C ILE A 49 11.65 -10.53 11.98
N VAL A 50 12.86 -10.12 12.36
CA VAL A 50 14.10 -10.07 11.55
C VAL A 50 14.24 -11.23 10.56
N LEU A 51 14.34 -10.96 9.25
CA LEU A 51 15.27 -11.53 8.23
C LEU A 51 14.80 -11.24 6.77
N ALA A 52 15.61 -10.56 5.94
CA ALA A 52 15.83 -10.83 4.50
C ALA A 52 16.32 -9.63 3.66
N ALA A 53 17.34 -9.80 2.81
CA ALA A 53 17.29 -9.25 1.44
C ALA A 53 17.48 -10.35 0.42
N ASP A 54 17.13 -9.97 -0.81
CA ASP A 54 17.07 -10.53 -2.16
C ASP A 54 18.19 -11.46 -2.67
N GLY A 55 19.04 -11.99 -1.79
CA GLY A 55 19.78 -13.24 -2.02
C GLY A 55 19.38 -14.37 -1.08
N GLY A 56 18.60 -14.06 -0.04
CA GLY A 56 18.22 -14.96 1.04
C GLY A 56 17.02 -15.84 0.70
N PHE A 57 15.95 -15.29 0.11
CA PHE A 57 14.69 -16.01 -0.12
C PHE A 57 14.89 -17.33 -0.89
N SER A 58 15.59 -17.30 -2.03
CA SER A 58 15.90 -18.52 -2.80
C SER A 58 16.85 -19.47 -2.06
N LYS A 59 17.69 -18.96 -1.16
CA LYS A 59 18.65 -19.75 -0.36
C LYS A 59 18.04 -20.37 0.90
N VAL A 60 16.89 -19.88 1.36
CA VAL A 60 16.14 -20.44 2.49
C VAL A 60 14.93 -21.28 2.04
N GLY A 61 14.72 -21.44 0.74
CA GLY A 61 13.67 -22.28 0.18
C GLY A 61 12.30 -21.60 0.09
N GLU A 62 12.25 -20.27 0.23
CA GLU A 62 11.02 -19.51 0.08
C GLU A 62 10.59 -19.41 -1.39
N VAL A 63 9.27 -19.28 -1.60
CA VAL A 63 8.68 -19.23 -2.93
C VAL A 63 9.01 -17.90 -3.62
N THR A 64 9.79 -17.96 -4.70
CA THR A 64 10.16 -16.79 -5.51
C THR A 64 9.30 -16.62 -6.77
N ASP A 65 8.54 -17.64 -7.18
CA ASP A 65 7.67 -17.57 -8.36
C ASP A 65 6.53 -16.56 -8.14
N ARG A 66 6.41 -15.59 -9.06
CA ARG A 66 5.43 -14.50 -8.94
C ARG A 66 3.99 -15.02 -8.91
N ARG A 67 3.68 -16.04 -9.71
CA ARG A 67 2.33 -16.60 -9.78
C ARG A 67 1.99 -17.32 -8.49
N GLN A 68 2.89 -18.16 -7.99
CA GLN A 68 2.67 -18.86 -6.73
C GLN A 68 2.57 -17.88 -5.56
N ARG A 69 3.38 -16.82 -5.51
CA ARG A 69 3.23 -15.74 -4.51
C ARG A 69 1.88 -15.05 -4.59
N ALA A 70 1.35 -14.82 -5.78
CA ALA A 70 0.02 -14.25 -5.95
C ALA A 70 -1.09 -15.18 -5.42
N GLU A 71 -0.97 -16.49 -5.68
CA GLU A 71 -1.89 -17.50 -5.13
C GLU A 71 -1.82 -17.58 -3.59
N LEU A 72 -0.61 -17.54 -3.02
CA LEU A 72 -0.40 -17.48 -1.57
C LEU A 72 -1.03 -16.23 -0.94
N LEU A 73 -0.87 -15.06 -1.58
CA LEU A 73 -1.50 -13.82 -1.13
C LEU A 73 -3.03 -13.92 -1.16
N ASP A 74 -3.61 -14.49 -2.21
CA ASP A 74 -5.06 -14.67 -2.33
C ASP A 74 -5.62 -15.50 -1.16
N GLU A 75 -4.99 -16.63 -0.85
CA GLU A 75 -5.40 -17.47 0.27
C GLU A 75 -5.15 -16.79 1.63
N SER A 76 -4.01 -16.11 1.79
CA SER A 76 -3.67 -15.42 3.04
C SER A 76 -4.67 -14.32 3.37
N LEU A 77 -5.10 -13.54 2.38
CA LEU A 77 -6.11 -12.50 2.59
C LEU A 77 -7.47 -13.12 2.95
N GLU A 78 -7.86 -14.24 2.34
CA GLU A 78 -9.10 -14.92 2.69
C GLU A 78 -9.07 -15.47 4.12
N ILE A 79 -7.96 -16.10 4.53
CA ILE A 79 -7.74 -16.55 5.89
C ILE A 79 -7.80 -15.38 6.87
N LEU A 80 -7.07 -14.30 6.60
CA LEU A 80 -7.00 -13.14 7.50
C LEU A 80 -8.37 -12.51 7.72
N THR A 81 -9.12 -12.30 6.63
CA THR A 81 -10.47 -11.74 6.70
C THR A 81 -11.48 -12.68 7.37
N GLY A 82 -11.32 -14.00 7.20
CA GLY A 82 -12.09 -15.01 7.90
C GLY A 82 -11.85 -15.01 9.40
N LEU A 83 -10.57 -15.02 9.82
CA LEU A 83 -10.17 -14.98 11.22
C LEU A 83 -10.63 -13.68 11.92
N TRP A 84 -10.50 -12.53 11.25
CA TRP A 84 -10.95 -11.24 11.78
C TRP A 84 -12.46 -11.11 11.94
N SER A 85 -13.26 -12.05 11.44
CA SER A 85 -14.70 -12.07 11.70
C SER A 85 -15.04 -12.34 13.18
N GLY A 86 -14.10 -12.89 13.96
CA GLY A 86 -14.31 -13.30 15.35
C GLY A 86 -15.26 -14.51 15.51
N LYS A 87 -15.59 -15.20 14.41
CA LYS A 87 -16.43 -16.40 14.38
C LYS A 87 -15.57 -17.65 14.13
N PRO A 88 -16.08 -18.87 14.43
CA PRO A 88 -15.41 -20.10 14.01
C PRO A 88 -15.13 -20.06 12.50
N PHE A 89 -13.88 -20.29 12.15
CA PHE A 89 -13.39 -20.22 10.78
C PHE A 89 -12.47 -21.40 10.51
N SER A 90 -12.65 -22.02 9.35
CA SER A 90 -11.76 -23.03 8.77
C SER A 90 -11.54 -22.69 7.30
N PHE A 91 -10.41 -23.14 6.76
CA PHE A 91 -10.05 -22.87 5.37
C PHE A 91 -9.37 -24.07 4.74
N GLN A 92 -9.78 -24.42 3.53
CA GLN A 92 -9.18 -25.50 2.75
C GLN A 92 -8.79 -24.96 1.36
N GLY A 93 -7.58 -24.41 1.27
CA GLY A 93 -7.01 -23.89 0.03
C GLY A 93 -6.12 -24.89 -0.70
N LYS A 94 -5.43 -24.41 -1.73
CA LYS A 94 -4.39 -25.15 -2.44
C LYS A 94 -3.07 -25.13 -1.65
N HIS A 95 -2.76 -24.03 -0.98
CA HIS A 95 -1.48 -23.82 -0.28
C HIS A 95 -1.64 -23.92 1.23
N TYR A 96 -2.76 -23.47 1.78
CA TYR A 96 -3.00 -23.46 3.22
C TYR A 96 -4.23 -24.27 3.63
N HIS A 97 -4.09 -24.97 4.75
CA HIS A 97 -5.19 -25.62 5.45
C HIS A 97 -5.23 -25.11 6.88
N VAL A 98 -6.40 -24.62 7.28
CA VAL A 98 -6.66 -24.08 8.61
C VAL A 98 -7.77 -24.92 9.22
N GLU A 99 -7.43 -25.68 10.26
CA GLU A 99 -8.42 -26.34 11.11
C GLU A 99 -9.29 -25.28 11.82
N GLU A 100 -10.51 -25.68 12.18
CA GLU A 100 -11.46 -24.75 12.79
C GLU A 100 -10.87 -24.06 14.02
N MET A 101 -10.79 -22.73 13.96
CA MET A 101 -10.39 -21.90 15.09
C MET A 101 -11.18 -20.60 15.12
N THR A 102 -11.17 -19.94 16.27
CA THR A 102 -11.77 -18.62 16.45
C THR A 102 -10.68 -17.65 16.91
N PHE A 103 -10.46 -16.57 16.17
CA PHE A 103 -9.46 -15.56 16.50
C PHE A 103 -10.13 -14.40 17.25
N LEU A 104 -9.73 -14.18 18.51
CA LEU A 104 -10.30 -13.15 19.38
C LEU A 104 -9.18 -12.32 20.05
N PRO A 105 -9.45 -11.03 20.34
CA PRO A 105 -10.66 -10.29 20.00
C PRO A 105 -10.74 -9.96 18.49
N PRO A 106 -11.93 -9.75 17.91
CA PRO A 106 -12.04 -9.24 16.54
C PRO A 106 -11.51 -7.79 16.48
N PRO A 107 -11.13 -7.30 15.28
CA PRO A 107 -10.78 -5.90 15.11
C PRO A 107 -11.90 -4.96 15.54
N VAL A 108 -11.52 -3.76 16.00
CA VAL A 108 -12.47 -2.70 16.36
C VAL A 108 -13.22 -2.18 15.12
N GLN A 109 -12.54 -2.17 13.97
CA GLN A 109 -13.08 -1.75 12.68
C GLN A 109 -14.05 -2.80 12.12
N SER A 110 -15.21 -2.34 11.63
CA SER A 110 -16.23 -3.19 10.99
C SER A 110 -16.33 -2.88 9.50
N PRO A 111 -16.46 -3.90 8.61
CA PRO A 111 -16.55 -5.33 8.93
C PRO A 111 -15.22 -5.97 9.32
N ARG A 112 -14.10 -5.29 9.07
CA ARG A 112 -12.71 -5.69 9.41
C ARG A 112 -11.78 -4.48 9.25
N ILE A 113 -10.50 -4.65 9.54
CA ILE A 113 -9.46 -3.69 9.16
C ILE A 113 -9.49 -3.53 7.62
N PRO A 114 -9.53 -2.29 7.08
CA PRO A 114 -9.47 -2.04 5.64
C PRO A 114 -8.18 -2.58 5.03
N ILE A 115 -8.28 -3.15 3.83
CA ILE A 115 -7.14 -3.70 3.09
C ILE A 115 -7.09 -3.03 1.72
N TRP A 116 -5.97 -2.41 1.42
CA TRP A 116 -5.62 -2.00 0.07
C TRP A 116 -4.71 -3.04 -0.55
N VAL A 117 -4.96 -3.40 -1.81
CA VAL A 117 -4.18 -4.41 -2.50
C VAL A 117 -3.57 -3.85 -3.77
N VAL A 118 -2.39 -4.36 -4.12
CA VAL A 118 -1.74 -4.01 -5.37
C VAL A 118 -2.57 -4.50 -6.56
N GLY A 119 -2.92 -3.57 -7.45
CA GLY A 119 -3.54 -3.84 -8.74
C GLY A 119 -2.54 -3.60 -9.86
N ALA A 120 -2.00 -4.70 -10.38
CA ALA A 120 -1.07 -4.66 -11.50
C ALA A 120 -1.86 -4.49 -12.81
N TRP A 121 -1.93 -3.28 -13.34
CA TRP A 121 -2.66 -2.97 -14.56
C TRP A 121 -1.86 -3.35 -15.82
N PRO A 122 -2.48 -4.00 -16.84
CA PRO A 122 -3.89 -4.41 -16.97
C PRO A 122 -4.16 -5.90 -16.64
N SER A 123 -3.41 -6.50 -15.70
CA SER A 123 -3.58 -7.93 -15.35
C SER A 123 -4.95 -8.20 -14.73
N GLN A 124 -5.79 -8.94 -15.45
CA GLN A 124 -7.14 -9.28 -15.00
C GLN A 124 -7.14 -10.01 -13.65
N LYS A 125 -6.20 -10.94 -13.43
CA LYS A 125 -6.11 -11.66 -12.15
C LYS A 125 -5.81 -10.72 -10.98
N SER A 126 -4.90 -9.77 -11.19
CA SER A 126 -4.54 -8.80 -10.15
C SER A 126 -5.71 -7.86 -9.86
N MET A 127 -6.37 -7.36 -10.91
CA MET A 127 -7.53 -6.49 -10.75
C MET A 127 -8.75 -7.20 -10.16
N GLN A 128 -8.97 -8.49 -10.45
CA GLN A 128 -10.04 -9.26 -9.79
C GLN A 128 -9.85 -9.38 -8.28
N ARG A 129 -8.60 -9.47 -7.79
CA ARG A 129 -8.30 -9.40 -6.35
C ARG A 129 -8.71 -8.06 -5.77
N VAL A 130 -8.36 -6.96 -6.45
CA VAL A 130 -8.70 -5.58 -6.03
C VAL A 130 -10.19 -5.42 -5.75
N LEU A 131 -11.06 -5.98 -6.60
CA LEU A 131 -12.52 -5.87 -6.44
C LEU A 131 -13.07 -6.47 -5.14
N ARG A 132 -12.32 -7.35 -4.46
CA ARG A 132 -12.73 -8.02 -3.21
C ARG A 132 -12.46 -7.19 -1.95
N TYR A 133 -11.61 -6.17 -2.05
CA TYR A 133 -11.11 -5.41 -0.90
C TYR A 133 -11.49 -3.92 -0.99
N ASP A 134 -10.81 -3.09 -0.20
CA ASP A 134 -11.24 -1.73 0.15
C ASP A 134 -10.41 -0.65 -0.56
N GLY A 135 -9.39 -1.04 -1.32
CA GLY A 135 -8.67 -0.09 -2.13
C GLY A 135 -7.63 -0.70 -3.07
N LEU A 136 -7.19 0.15 -3.98
CA LEU A 136 -6.22 -0.13 -5.02
C LEU A 136 -4.92 0.62 -4.73
N LEU A 137 -3.82 -0.13 -4.69
CA LEU A 137 -2.46 0.37 -4.89
C LEU A 137 -2.06 0.11 -6.36
N PRO A 138 -2.13 1.11 -7.26
CA PRO A 138 -1.88 0.91 -8.67
C PRO A 138 -0.43 0.56 -8.95
N THR A 139 -0.21 -0.36 -9.87
CA THR A 139 1.11 -0.60 -10.48
C THR A 139 0.91 -0.86 -11.95
N LYS A 140 1.71 -0.23 -12.81
CA LYS A 140 1.65 -0.46 -14.25
C LYS A 140 2.75 -1.40 -14.66
N ILE A 141 2.38 -2.45 -15.37
CA ILE A 141 3.35 -3.36 -15.99
C ILE A 141 3.42 -2.97 -17.47
N ALA A 142 4.58 -2.46 -17.90
CA ALA A 142 4.86 -2.21 -19.31
C ALA A 142 5.21 -3.51 -20.05
N SER A 143 5.26 -3.43 -21.38
CA SER A 143 5.74 -4.50 -22.24
C SER A 143 7.10 -5.02 -21.76
N GLY A 144 7.18 -6.30 -21.40
CA GLY A 144 8.41 -6.93 -20.89
C GLY A 144 8.58 -6.95 -19.36
N ASP A 145 7.49 -6.85 -18.60
CA ASP A 145 7.45 -6.96 -17.13
C ASP A 145 8.18 -5.83 -16.36
N ALA A 146 8.52 -4.73 -17.04
CA ALA A 146 9.11 -3.55 -16.41
C ALA A 146 8.03 -2.68 -15.75
N PRO A 147 8.26 -2.14 -14.54
CA PRO A 147 7.39 -1.13 -13.96
C PRO A 147 7.32 0.12 -14.84
N ALA A 148 6.13 0.68 -15.00
CA ALA A 148 5.94 1.99 -15.63
C ALA A 148 5.25 2.96 -14.68
N ALA A 149 5.49 4.25 -14.91
CA ALA A 149 4.78 5.30 -14.21
C ALA A 149 3.27 5.22 -14.50
N ILE A 150 2.48 5.40 -13.46
CA ILE A 150 1.01 5.52 -13.54
C ILE A 150 0.68 6.91 -14.04
N THR A 151 -0.16 7.03 -15.07
CA THR A 151 -0.68 8.33 -15.54
C THR A 151 -2.11 8.56 -15.04
N PRO A 152 -2.61 9.81 -15.10
CA PRO A 152 -4.03 10.09 -14.84
C PRO A 152 -4.99 9.26 -15.70
N GLU A 153 -4.65 8.99 -16.97
CA GLU A 153 -5.46 8.14 -17.85
C GLU A 153 -5.51 6.68 -17.35
N ASP A 154 -4.42 6.18 -16.79
CA ASP A 154 -4.41 4.84 -16.18
C ASP A 154 -5.32 4.79 -14.95
N ILE A 155 -5.26 5.82 -14.07
CA ILE A 155 -6.16 5.95 -12.92
C ILE A 155 -7.62 5.96 -13.36
N GLN A 156 -7.96 6.75 -14.38
CA GLN A 156 -9.31 6.82 -14.92
C GLN A 156 -9.76 5.46 -15.48
N ALA A 157 -8.90 4.74 -16.20
CA ALA A 157 -9.19 3.42 -16.73
C ALA A 157 -9.40 2.37 -15.63
N MET A 158 -8.54 2.36 -14.60
CA MET A 158 -8.68 1.46 -13.45
C MET A 158 -9.95 1.77 -12.65
N LYS A 159 -10.28 3.05 -12.45
CA LYS A 159 -11.52 3.48 -11.80
C LYS A 159 -12.74 2.98 -12.56
N ALA A 160 -12.79 3.19 -13.88
CA ALA A 160 -13.88 2.72 -14.72
C ALA A 160 -14.03 1.19 -14.64
N TYR A 161 -12.92 0.45 -14.66
CA TYR A 161 -12.93 -0.99 -14.47
C TYR A 161 -13.52 -1.39 -13.11
N ILE A 162 -13.13 -0.71 -12.02
CA ILE A 162 -13.64 -0.97 -10.67
C ILE A 162 -15.14 -0.68 -10.60
N GLU A 163 -15.60 0.46 -11.13
CA GLU A 163 -17.02 0.83 -11.15
C GLU A 163 -17.88 -0.15 -11.94
N GLU A 164 -17.36 -0.69 -13.04
CA GLU A 164 -18.07 -1.69 -13.86
C GLU A 164 -18.16 -3.06 -13.17
N HIS A 165 -17.11 -3.49 -12.48
CA HIS A 165 -16.98 -4.88 -12.03
C HIS A 165 -17.22 -5.09 -10.53
N ARG A 166 -17.01 -4.07 -9.69
CA ARG A 166 -17.14 -4.20 -8.23
C ARG A 166 -18.60 -4.21 -7.82
N ARG A 167 -19.00 -5.25 -7.09
CA ARG A 167 -20.38 -5.44 -6.59
C ARG A 167 -20.60 -4.91 -5.17
N GLN A 168 -19.52 -4.76 -4.40
CA GLN A 168 -19.60 -4.23 -3.05
C GLN A 168 -19.86 -2.71 -3.08
N THR A 169 -20.65 -2.21 -2.13
CA THR A 169 -20.97 -0.79 -1.98
C THR A 169 -20.18 -0.11 -0.86
N THR A 170 -19.27 -0.84 -0.20
CA THR A 170 -18.36 -0.27 0.80
C THR A 170 -17.46 0.78 0.16
N PRO A 171 -16.96 1.77 0.94
CA PRO A 171 -15.98 2.73 0.47
C PRO A 171 -14.80 2.04 -0.21
N PHE A 172 -14.23 2.71 -1.22
CA PHE A 172 -13.13 2.17 -2.00
C PHE A 172 -12.12 3.27 -2.29
N ASP A 173 -10.86 3.01 -1.96
CA ASP A 173 -9.77 3.96 -2.17
C ASP A 173 -8.93 3.65 -3.42
N ILE A 174 -8.50 4.69 -4.12
CA ILE A 174 -7.53 4.60 -5.22
C ILE A 174 -6.35 5.48 -4.83
N VAL A 175 -5.21 4.86 -4.56
CA VAL A 175 -4.03 5.54 -4.02
C VAL A 175 -3.07 5.90 -5.16
N GLN A 176 -2.63 7.15 -5.23
CA GLN A 176 -1.55 7.55 -6.12
C GLN A 176 -0.33 7.94 -5.30
N GLU A 177 0.80 7.29 -5.57
CA GLU A 177 2.10 7.66 -5.03
C GLU A 177 2.82 8.70 -5.89
N GLY A 178 3.59 9.59 -5.27
CA GLY A 178 4.45 10.52 -5.99
C GLY A 178 5.24 11.43 -5.07
N GLU A 179 5.96 12.38 -5.65
CA GLU A 179 6.68 13.42 -4.91
C GLU A 179 6.20 14.80 -5.36
N THR A 180 6.03 15.73 -4.41
CA THR A 180 5.71 17.13 -4.70
C THR A 180 6.72 18.11 -4.08
N PRO A 181 6.95 19.28 -4.70
CA PRO A 181 7.81 20.30 -4.14
C PRO A 181 7.07 21.05 -3.01
N GLY A 182 7.38 20.75 -1.75
CA GLY A 182 6.65 21.34 -0.62
C GLY A 182 6.88 22.86 -0.40
N GLU A 183 7.92 23.43 -1.00
CA GLU A 183 8.15 24.90 -1.01
C GLU A 183 7.29 25.64 -2.06
N ASP A 184 6.78 24.93 -3.08
CA ASP A 184 5.97 25.48 -4.16
C ASP A 184 4.59 24.82 -4.19
N ARG A 185 3.67 25.41 -3.43
CA ARG A 185 2.30 24.89 -3.28
C ARG A 185 1.52 24.90 -4.58
N GLU A 186 1.74 25.88 -5.45
CA GLU A 186 1.05 25.93 -6.75
C GLU A 186 1.54 24.80 -7.65
N ARG A 187 2.86 24.60 -7.73
CA ARG A 187 3.43 23.49 -8.49
C ARG A 187 3.02 22.13 -7.93
N ALA A 188 2.96 21.98 -6.61
CA ALA A 188 2.46 20.77 -5.96
C ALA A 188 1.01 20.47 -6.37
N ARG A 189 0.13 21.49 -6.39
CA ARG A 189 -1.26 21.35 -6.85
C ARG A 189 -1.34 20.97 -8.33
N GLU A 190 -0.51 21.55 -9.19
CA GLU A 190 -0.46 21.20 -10.62
C GLU A 190 -0.11 19.72 -10.85
N ILE A 191 0.75 19.14 -10.00
CA ILE A 191 1.13 17.73 -10.07
C ILE A 191 -0.02 16.82 -9.62
N VAL A 192 -0.68 17.17 -8.50
CA VAL A 192 -1.68 16.29 -7.86
C VAL A 192 -3.05 16.38 -8.51
N ARG A 193 -3.46 17.57 -8.99
CA ARG A 193 -4.80 17.84 -9.52
C ARG A 193 -5.24 16.86 -10.62
N PRO A 194 -4.41 16.53 -11.64
CA PRO A 194 -4.80 15.59 -12.68
C PRO A 194 -5.17 14.20 -12.16
N TYR A 195 -4.46 13.71 -11.13
CA TYR A 195 -4.77 12.41 -10.52
C TYR A 195 -6.05 12.45 -9.68
N ALA A 196 -6.30 13.56 -8.99
CA ALA A 196 -7.54 13.78 -8.26
C ALA A 196 -8.75 13.81 -9.22
N GLU A 197 -8.62 14.52 -10.34
CA GLU A 197 -9.66 14.60 -11.38
C GLU A 197 -9.88 13.27 -12.09
N ALA A 198 -8.83 12.47 -12.27
CA ALA A 198 -8.93 11.09 -12.77
C ALA A 198 -9.62 10.14 -11.78
N GLY A 199 -9.68 10.53 -10.50
CA GLY A 199 -10.45 9.85 -9.45
C GLY A 199 -9.61 9.07 -8.44
N ALA A 200 -8.31 9.38 -8.31
CA ALA A 200 -7.58 8.99 -7.11
C ALA A 200 -8.24 9.60 -5.86
N THR A 201 -8.35 8.81 -4.80
CA THR A 201 -8.92 9.23 -3.51
C THR A 201 -7.84 9.56 -2.49
N TRP A 202 -6.62 9.03 -2.67
CA TRP A 202 -5.43 9.34 -1.89
C TRP A 202 -4.26 9.79 -2.76
N TRP A 203 -3.49 10.76 -2.26
CA TRP A 203 -2.13 11.06 -2.71
C TRP A 203 -1.14 10.72 -1.60
N THR A 204 -0.16 9.87 -1.85
CA THR A 204 0.87 9.48 -0.87
C THR A 204 2.24 9.99 -1.31
N GLU A 205 2.87 10.84 -0.51
CA GLU A 205 4.26 11.25 -0.76
C GLU A 205 5.20 10.05 -0.56
N SER A 206 5.96 9.71 -1.58
CA SER A 206 6.83 8.53 -1.56
C SER A 206 8.25 8.85 -2.03
N ARG A 207 9.13 9.15 -1.06
CA ARG A 207 10.52 9.57 -1.32
C ARG A 207 11.47 8.39 -1.27
N TRP A 208 11.41 7.55 -2.31
CA TRP A 208 12.21 6.32 -2.45
C TRP A 208 13.70 6.55 -2.74
N SER A 209 14.15 7.81 -2.78
CA SER A 209 15.58 8.16 -2.80
C SER A 209 16.28 7.99 -1.44
N PHE A 210 15.52 7.64 -0.39
CA PHE A 210 16.00 7.50 0.99
C PHE A 210 16.78 8.75 1.48
N PRO A 211 16.18 9.96 1.40
CA PRO A 211 16.87 11.18 1.80
C PRO A 211 17.13 11.19 3.31
N PRO A 212 18.08 12.00 3.82
CA PRO A 212 18.31 12.11 5.26
C PRO A 212 17.04 12.43 6.06
N ILE A 213 16.96 11.93 7.30
CA ILE A 213 15.78 12.12 8.18
C ILE A 213 15.36 13.61 8.28
N GLU A 214 16.33 14.52 8.36
CA GLU A 214 16.04 15.96 8.45
C GLU A 214 15.33 16.51 7.21
N GLU A 215 15.62 15.95 6.03
CA GLU A 215 14.94 16.33 4.81
C GLU A 215 13.52 15.74 4.74
N LEU A 216 13.31 14.52 5.24
CA LEU A 216 11.96 13.95 5.40
C LEU A 216 11.13 14.79 6.37
N ARG A 217 11.69 15.13 7.52
CA ARG A 217 11.09 16.00 8.53
C ARG A 217 10.66 17.33 7.93
N ARG A 218 11.57 18.01 7.22
CA ARG A 218 11.26 19.27 6.55
C ARG A 218 10.09 19.11 5.57
N ARG A 219 10.07 18.05 4.77
CA ARG A 219 8.96 17.80 3.84
C ARG A 219 7.65 17.55 4.57
N ILE A 220 7.66 16.80 5.67
CA ILE A 220 6.48 16.55 6.50
C ILE A 220 5.91 17.86 7.03
N GLN A 221 6.76 18.71 7.62
CA GLN A 221 6.38 19.99 8.20
C GLN A 221 5.84 21.01 7.18
N GLN A 222 6.21 20.90 5.90
CA GLN A 222 5.62 21.70 4.81
C GLN A 222 4.13 21.37 4.56
N GLY A 223 3.66 20.23 5.06
CA GLY A 223 2.28 19.78 4.97
C GLY A 223 1.89 19.16 3.62
N PRO A 224 0.68 18.61 3.51
CA PRO A 224 0.23 17.95 2.29
C PRO A 224 -0.04 18.91 1.14
N PRO A 225 0.06 18.43 -0.12
CA PRO A 225 -0.27 19.20 -1.32
C PRO A 225 -1.79 19.33 -1.51
N ARG A 226 -2.46 19.97 -0.55
CA ARG A 226 -3.92 20.12 -0.55
C ARG A 226 -4.40 20.93 -1.76
N LEU A 227 -5.53 20.53 -2.33
CA LEU A 227 -6.10 21.15 -3.54
C LEU A 227 -7.05 22.33 -3.25
N ASP A 228 -7.46 22.53 -2.00
CA ASP A 228 -8.35 23.59 -1.50
C ASP A 228 -7.64 24.88 -1.08
#